data_AF-A0A9W4U065-F1
#
_entry.id   AF-A0A9W4U065-F1
#
_cell.length_a   1.000
_cell.length_b   1.000
_cell.length_c   1.000
_cell.angle_alpha   90.00
_cell.angle_beta   90.00
_cell.angle_gamma   90.00
#
_symmetry.space_group_name_H-M   'P 1'
#
loop_
_entity.id
_entity.type
_entity.pdbx_description
1 polymer ?
#
loop_
_entity_poly.entity_id
_entity_poly.type
_entity_poly.pdbx_seq_one_letter_code
_entity_poly.pdbx_strand_id
1 'polypeptide(L)'
;MYNLGAPGYPIERVALPDPDPLGKARYSCIYWVDHLRNCGSTTTTGPHINLQDKGIIEKFIQQKYLYWLEALSLCKSMPKGVVSMAELEALIYVMSGVLLYI
;
A
#
# COMPACT_ATOMS: atom_id res chain seq x y z
N MET A 1 -10.59 14.93 -5.72
CA MET A 1 -9.96 15.11 -4.39
C MET A 1 -8.89 16.21 -4.43
N TYR A 2 -8.00 16.28 -5.42
CA TYR A 2 -7.07 17.40 -5.63
C TYR A 2 -7.40 18.30 -6.83
N ASN A 3 -8.53 18.05 -7.51
CA ASN A 3 -9.05 18.80 -8.66
C ASN A 3 -8.02 19.10 -9.78
N LEU A 4 -7.21 18.09 -10.15
CA LEU A 4 -6.12 18.24 -11.11
C LEU A 4 -6.57 18.48 -12.56
N GLY A 5 -7.87 18.40 -12.84
CA GLY A 5 -8.47 18.75 -14.13
C GLY A 5 -8.25 17.74 -15.28
N ALA A 6 -7.21 16.89 -15.22
CA ALA A 6 -6.95 15.86 -16.22
C ALA A 6 -6.14 14.66 -15.66
N PRO A 7 -6.32 13.45 -16.21
CA PRO A 7 -5.41 12.33 -15.97
C PRO A 7 -3.97 12.67 -16.43
N GLY A 8 -2.97 12.20 -15.70
CA GLY A 8 -1.56 12.40 -16.06
C GLY A 8 -1.02 13.81 -15.79
N TYR A 9 -1.73 14.64 -15.03
CA TYR A 9 -1.23 15.96 -14.63
C TYR A 9 0.14 15.83 -13.94
N PRO A 10 1.16 16.62 -14.34
CA PRO A 10 2.52 16.48 -13.81
C PRO A 10 2.54 16.66 -12.30
N ILE A 11 3.04 15.65 -11.60
CA ILE A 11 2.99 15.66 -10.15
C ILE A 11 3.78 16.83 -9.59
N GLU A 12 4.89 17.21 -10.21
CA GLU A 12 5.78 18.33 -9.84
C GLU A 12 5.05 19.67 -9.79
N ARG A 13 3.95 19.82 -10.55
CA ARG A 13 3.15 21.05 -10.61
C ARG A 13 1.98 21.06 -9.62
N VAL A 14 1.72 19.95 -8.95
CA VAL A 14 0.65 19.87 -7.95
C VAL A 14 1.06 20.62 -6.69
N ALA A 15 0.32 21.68 -6.37
CA ALA A 15 0.40 22.38 -5.09
C ALA A 15 -0.39 21.62 -4.01
N LEU A 16 0.05 21.74 -2.75
CA LEU A 16 -0.69 21.19 -1.61
C LEU A 16 -1.88 22.11 -1.30
N PRO A 17 -3.15 21.65 -1.45
CA PRO A 17 -4.32 22.40 -1.04
C PRO A 17 -4.42 22.52 0.50
N ASP A 18 -5.08 23.58 0.97
CA ASP A 18 -5.43 23.80 2.37
C ASP A 18 -6.97 23.92 2.52
N PRO A 19 -7.63 23.01 3.25
CA PRO A 19 -7.07 21.87 3.99
C PRO A 19 -6.62 20.73 3.06
N ASP A 20 -5.57 20.00 3.44
CA ASP A 20 -5.09 18.82 2.71
C ASP A 20 -6.14 17.68 2.73
N PRO A 21 -6.76 17.31 1.60
CA PRO A 21 -7.73 16.23 1.53
C PRO A 21 -7.16 14.88 1.97
N LEU A 22 -5.87 14.64 1.73
CA LEU A 22 -5.16 13.43 2.13
C LEU A 22 -4.57 13.53 3.53
N GLY A 23 -4.67 14.67 4.23
CA GLY A 23 -3.93 14.93 5.47
C GLY A 23 -4.09 13.81 6.52
N LYS A 24 -5.32 13.28 6.67
CA LYS A 24 -5.62 12.18 7.61
C LYS A 24 -5.19 10.79 7.13
N ALA A 25 -5.13 10.58 5.82
CA ALA A 25 -4.84 9.28 5.22
C ALA A 25 -3.38 9.13 4.77
N ARG A 26 -2.64 10.25 4.62
CA ARG A 26 -1.28 10.33 4.08
C ARG A 26 -0.33 9.32 4.71
N TYR A 27 -0.32 9.25 6.04
CA TYR A 27 0.52 8.30 6.77
C TYR A 27 0.19 6.85 6.38
N SER A 28 -1.09 6.47 6.43
CA SER A 28 -1.53 5.11 6.07
C SER A 28 -1.28 4.80 4.60
N CYS A 29 -1.46 5.75 3.68
CA CYS A 29 -1.14 5.56 2.26
C CYS A 29 0.33 5.19 2.05
N ILE A 30 1.25 5.72 2.86
CA ILE A 30 2.69 5.50 2.70
C ILE A 30 3.16 4.23 3.42
N TYR A 31 2.62 3.94 4.60
CA TYR A 31 3.24 2.97 5.53
C TYR A 31 2.42 1.71 5.85
N TRP A 32 1.22 1.53 5.29
CA TRP A 32 0.39 0.38 5.66
C TRP A 32 1.07 -0.98 5.36
N VAL A 33 1.86 -1.09 4.29
CA VAL A 33 2.61 -2.33 3.97
C VAL A 33 3.76 -2.56 4.95
N ASP A 34 4.48 -1.50 5.36
CA ASP A 34 5.51 -1.60 6.38
C ASP A 34 4.93 -2.16 7.69
N HIS A 35 3.78 -1.61 8.10
CA HIS A 35 3.07 -2.08 9.29
C HIS A 35 2.61 -3.52 9.16
N LEU A 36 2.09 -3.91 7.99
CA LEU A 36 1.71 -5.29 7.72
C LEU A 36 2.90 -6.26 7.83
N ARG A 37 4.05 -5.89 7.25
CA ARG A 37 5.30 -6.66 7.30
C ARG A 37 5.82 -6.81 8.74
N ASN A 38 5.82 -5.72 9.49
CA ASN A 38 6.32 -5.68 10.86
C ASN A 38 5.39 -6.41 11.83
N CYS A 39 4.08 -6.36 11.61
CA CYS A 39 3.10 -7.10 12.40
C CYS A 39 3.39 -8.60 12.38
N GLY A 40 3.64 -9.17 11.19
CA GLY A 40 3.99 -10.59 11.05
C GLY A 40 5.30 -10.99 11.76
N SER A 41 6.24 -10.06 11.95
CA SER A 41 7.54 -10.35 12.57
C SER A 41 7.49 -10.43 14.11
N THR A 42 6.38 -10.01 14.73
CA THR A 42 6.25 -9.98 16.20
C THR A 42 5.82 -11.32 16.82
N THR A 43 5.41 -12.29 16.00
CA THR A 43 5.03 -13.63 16.46
C THR A 43 6.22 -14.58 16.34
N THR A 44 6.56 -15.28 17.44
CA THR A 44 7.64 -16.28 17.56
C THR A 44 7.62 -17.40 16.49
N THR A 45 6.55 -17.49 15.71
CA THR A 45 6.27 -18.53 14.69
C THR A 45 6.42 -18.07 13.24
N GLY A 46 7.04 -16.91 12.97
CA GLY A 46 7.25 -16.38 11.60
C GLY A 46 6.11 -15.46 11.12
N PRO A 47 6.24 -14.85 9.92
CA PRO A 47 5.27 -13.88 9.39
C PRO A 47 3.89 -14.51 9.19
N HIS A 48 2.98 -14.27 10.14
CA HIS A 48 1.64 -14.84 10.12
C HIS A 48 0.60 -13.81 9.63
N ILE A 49 0.56 -13.56 8.32
CA ILE A 49 -0.61 -12.92 7.70
C ILE A 49 -1.69 -14.01 7.59
N ASN A 50 -2.82 -13.84 8.26
CA ASN A 50 -3.86 -14.87 8.26
C ASN A 50 -4.68 -14.84 6.94
N LEU A 51 -5.52 -15.86 6.71
CA LEU A 51 -6.36 -15.95 5.50
C LEU A 51 -7.32 -14.76 5.33
N GLN A 52 -7.78 -14.16 6.43
CA GLN A 52 -8.65 -12.99 6.41
C GLN A 52 -7.88 -11.75 5.95
N ASP A 53 -6.65 -11.56 6.43
CA ASP A 53 -5.75 -10.48 6.01
C ASP A 53 -5.45 -10.59 4.51
N LYS A 54 -5.20 -11.81 4.01
CA LYS A 54 -5.03 -12.08 2.57
C LYS A 54 -6.24 -11.60 1.76
N GLY A 55 -7.45 -11.97 2.19
CA GLY A 55 -8.69 -11.56 1.52
C GLY A 55 -8.93 -10.04 1.56
N ILE A 56 -8.48 -9.35 2.63
CA ILE A 56 -8.55 -7.89 2.73
C ILE A 56 -7.56 -7.24 1.76
N ILE A 57 -6.32 -7.73 1.69
CA ILE A 57 -5.28 -7.25 0.78
C ILE A 57 -5.72 -7.44 -0.67
N GLU A 58 -6.22 -8.63 -1.04
CA GLU A 58 -6.71 -8.91 -2.39
C GLU A 58 -7.84 -7.96 -2.80
N LYS A 59 -8.83 -7.74 -1.93
CA LYS A 59 -9.90 -6.77 -2.17
C LYS A 59 -9.37 -5.35 -2.30
N PHE A 60 -8.42 -4.96 -1.46
CA PHE A 60 -7.79 -3.64 -1.54
C PHE A 60 -7.09 -3.44 -2.87
N ILE A 61 -6.28 -4.40 -3.33
CA ILE A 61 -5.59 -4.31 -4.62
C ILE A 61 -6.60 -4.27 -5.77
N GLN A 62 -7.61 -5.15 -5.77
CA GLN A 62 -8.62 -5.18 -6.83
C GLN A 62 -9.45 -3.89 -6.93
N GLN A 63 -9.76 -3.24 -5.80
CA GLN A 63 -10.70 -2.13 -5.76
C GLN A 63 -10.04 -0.76 -5.59
N LYS A 64 -8.84 -0.70 -5.00
CA LYS A 64 -8.22 0.53 -4.51
C LYS A 64 -6.80 0.77 -5.02
N TYR A 65 -6.20 -0.14 -5.78
CA TYR A 65 -4.81 0.00 -6.24
C TYR A 65 -4.53 1.31 -6.97
N LEU A 66 -5.35 1.70 -7.96
CA LEU A 66 -5.13 2.96 -8.70
C LEU A 66 -5.29 4.20 -7.82
N TYR A 67 -6.26 4.21 -6.91
CA TYR A 67 -6.43 5.31 -5.95
C TYR A 67 -5.26 5.40 -4.97
N TRP A 68 -4.71 4.25 -4.57
CA TRP A 68 -3.52 4.20 -3.73
C TRP A 68 -2.28 4.74 -4.46
N LEU A 69 -2.07 4.38 -5.73
CA LEU A 69 -1.00 4.95 -6.55
C LEU A 69 -1.15 6.47 -6.78
N GLU A 70 -2.39 6.93 -7.00
CA GLU A 70 -2.69 8.36 -7.09
C GLU A 70 -2.33 9.07 -5.78
N ALA A 71 -2.74 8.52 -4.63
CA ALA A 71 -2.41 9.07 -3.32
C ALA A 71 -0.90 9.07 -3.06
N LEU A 72 -0.19 8.00 -3.41
CA LEU A 72 1.28 7.93 -3.29
C LEU A 72 1.97 8.97 -4.16
N SER A 73 1.49 9.17 -5.39
CA SER A 73 1.98 10.21 -6.28
C SER A 73 1.76 11.60 -5.67
N LEU A 74 0.55 11.90 -5.19
CA LEU A 74 0.21 13.14 -4.47
C LEU A 74 1.08 13.36 -3.22
N CYS A 75 1.44 12.27 -2.54
CA CYS A 75 2.37 12.27 -1.40
C CYS A 75 3.85 12.34 -1.81
N LYS A 76 4.17 12.46 -3.09
CA LYS A 76 5.55 12.44 -3.64
C LYS A 76 6.35 11.20 -3.22
N SER A 77 5.65 10.10 -3.01
CA SER A 77 6.17 8.88 -2.38
C SER A 77 6.10 7.67 -3.33
N MET A 78 6.14 7.89 -4.64
CA MET A 78 6.09 6.81 -5.63
C MET A 78 7.24 5.79 -5.48
N PRO A 79 8.50 6.19 -5.21
CA PRO A 79 9.57 5.22 -4.93
C PRO A 79 9.26 4.30 -3.75
N LYS A 80 8.60 4.83 -2.70
CA LYS A 80 8.15 4.03 -1.56
C LYS A 80 7.08 3.02 -1.98
N GLY A 81 6.15 3.42 -2.83
CA GLY A 81 5.15 2.52 -3.42
C GLY A 81 5.74 1.32 -4.15
N VAL A 82 6.84 1.51 -4.90
CA VAL A 82 7.54 0.40 -5.58
C VAL A 82 8.11 -0.59 -4.56
N VAL A 83 8.78 -0.09 -3.52
CA VAL A 83 9.30 -0.94 -2.43
C VAL A 83 8.16 -1.68 -1.74
N SER A 84 7.06 -0.99 -1.42
CA SER A 84 5.88 -1.59 -0.79
C SER A 84 5.25 -2.69 -1.66
N MET A 85 5.24 -2.55 -2.98
CA MET A 85 4.73 -3.61 -3.86
C MET A 85 5.62 -4.86 -3.86
N ALA A 86 6.94 -4.67 -3.88
CA ALA A 86 7.90 -5.78 -3.77
C ALA A 86 7.78 -6.50 -2.41
N GLU A 87 7.60 -5.75 -1.32
CA GLU A 87 7.35 -6.31 0.00
C GLU A 87 6.03 -7.09 0.06
N LEU A 88 4.96 -6.55 -0.54
CA LEU A 88 3.66 -7.21 -0.58
C LEU A 88 3.70 -8.50 -1.39
N GLU A 89 4.40 -8.50 -2.53
CA GLU A 89 4.63 -9.70 -3.34
C GLU A 89 5.40 -10.77 -2.55
N ALA A 90 6.49 -10.37 -1.86
CA ALA A 90 7.26 -11.29 -1.02
C ALA A 90 6.40 -11.87 0.12
N LEU A 91 5.56 -11.06 0.77
CA LEU A 91 4.62 -11.52 1.79
C LEU A 91 3.64 -12.55 1.25
N ILE A 92 3.06 -12.31 0.06
CA ILE A 92 2.11 -13.23 -0.58
C ILE A 92 2.80 -14.54 -1.01
N TYR A 93 4.03 -14.48 -1.55
CA TYR A 93 4.75 -15.65 -2.03
C TYR A 93 5.18 -16.58 -0.89
N VAL A 94 5.68 -16.00 0.22
CA VAL A 94 5.99 -16.75 1.45
C VAL A 94 4.75 -17.52 1.94
N MET A 95 3.56 -16.96 1.81
CA MET A 95 2.31 -17.63 2.21
C MET A 95 1.90 -18.79 1.29
N SER A 96 2.17 -18.69 -0.02
CA SER A 96 1.86 -19.76 -0.98
C SER A 96 2.82 -20.94 -0.93
N GLY A 97 4.08 -20.70 -0.54
CA GLY A 97 5.10 -21.75 -0.41
C GLY A 97 4.90 -22.68 0.79
N VAL A 98 4.18 -22.23 1.82
CA VAL A 98 3.89 -23.04 3.04
C VAL A 98 2.82 -24.10 2.77
N LEU A 99 1.95 -23.91 1.76
CA LEU A 99 0.88 -24.87 1.42
C LEU A 99 1.34 -26.07 0.56
N LEU A 100 2.61 -26.13 0.16
CA LEU A 100 3.16 -27.25 -0.63
C LEU A 100 3.86 -28.33 0.23
N TYR A 101 3.79 -28.22 1.56
CA TYR A 101 4.42 -29.16 2.49
C TYR A 101 3.41 -29.78 3.49
N ILE A 102 2.20 -30.11 3.03
CA ILE A 102 1.27 -31.01 3.74
C ILE A 102 0.72 -32.03 2.75
#